data_AF-A0A830EII4-F1
#
_entry.id   AF-A0A830EII4-F1
#
_cell.length_a   1.000
_cell.length_b   1.000
_cell.length_c   1.000
_cell.angle_alpha   90.00
_cell.angle_beta   90.00
_cell.angle_gamma   90.00
#
_symmetry.space_group_name_H-M   'P 1'
#
loop_
_entity.id
_entity.type
_entity.pdbx_description
1 polymer ?
#
loop_
_entity_poly.entity_id
_entity_poly.type
_entity_poly.pdbx_seq_one_letter_code
_entity_poly.pdbx_strand_id
1 'polypeptide(L)'
;MIRSKVLIVGDGAREHALAARLSLSVHEPRISALVVHENPGIRRIVERSGGELVKSGLDPRGLVEAVNRVNPDLVVIGPEEPQFAGVADKAAELGIPTFGVPRSLAMIEQSKAFARALMWKYRIPGRIAFRAFRDINEALHYISSAGSVAIKPARQSGGKGVRVFWDRLAYLRDGVNEAKVSQVLAVSRDMAAYDDIDARIVVEEAVTGVEYTVQVISDGKSIIALPPIQDNPHVFDYDVGPECGGMGAIVGPGSSLPFLTQEEYEESVEITRKSLDALQRETGLRYVGVLGGQFMLTTYGPTLIEYYSRFGDPEVLNALAMLNDDLLEIMEATVDGRLSSIKYSFKRSAVAISKAVAPMGYPHNRDLARGRSITIDIDRIRKLGCEVYFGSVIEEDGLYKTLGSRAVEVLAVGNTYRETYEKIENCIAHIKSPDWQLIHRRDIGSRELIERRVKEAERVRAVYKWRRSHGLGRVRIDWVPGGEITVYDYT
;
A
#
# COMPACT_ATOMS: atom_id res chain seq x y z
N MET A 1 22.39 -17.35 15.85
CA MET A 1 21.45 -18.38 15.38
C MET A 1 20.31 -17.65 14.71
N ILE A 2 19.84 -18.13 13.56
CA ILE A 2 18.66 -17.56 12.90
C ILE A 2 17.42 -17.96 13.71
N ARG A 3 16.54 -16.99 13.95
CA ARG A 3 15.26 -17.21 14.61
C ARG A 3 14.40 -18.15 13.77
N SER A 4 13.94 -19.24 14.36
CA SER A 4 13.28 -20.33 13.62
C SER A 4 11.78 -20.41 13.90
N LYS A 5 11.23 -19.65 14.85
CA LYS A 5 9.78 -19.53 15.07
C LYS A 5 9.29 -18.15 14.69
N VAL A 6 8.52 -18.06 13.62
CA VAL A 6 7.97 -16.80 13.11
C VAL A 6 6.46 -16.76 13.37
N LEU A 7 5.99 -15.67 13.97
CA LEU A 7 4.56 -15.36 14.09
C LEU A 7 4.21 -14.23 13.12
N ILE A 8 3.36 -14.53 12.13
CA ILE A 8 2.79 -13.53 11.22
C ILE A 8 1.50 -12.99 11.82
N VAL A 9 1.32 -11.66 11.83
CA VAL A 9 0.08 -11.01 12.27
C VAL A 9 -0.68 -10.52 11.04
N GLY A 10 -1.90 -11.03 10.84
CA GLY A 10 -2.78 -10.71 9.71
C GLY A 10 -3.13 -11.91 8.83
N ASP A 11 -4.16 -11.75 8.01
CA ASP A 11 -4.84 -12.82 7.28
C ASP A 11 -5.18 -12.49 5.81
N GLY A 12 -4.61 -11.42 5.26
CA GLY A 12 -4.78 -11.01 3.87
C GLY A 12 -3.85 -11.71 2.87
N ALA A 13 -3.91 -11.26 1.61
CA ALA A 13 -3.07 -11.77 0.53
C ALA A 13 -1.60 -11.41 0.75
N ARG A 14 -1.31 -10.22 1.29
CA ARG A 14 0.02 -9.84 1.77
C ARG A 14 0.58 -10.82 2.78
N GLU A 15 -0.18 -11.18 3.82
CA GLU A 15 0.31 -12.09 4.86
C GLU A 15 0.50 -13.50 4.32
N HIS A 16 -0.35 -13.94 3.39
CA HIS A 16 -0.13 -15.18 2.67
C HIS A 16 1.15 -15.12 1.80
N ALA A 17 1.42 -14.01 1.11
CA ALA A 17 2.66 -13.85 0.35
C ALA A 17 3.91 -13.85 1.23
N LEU A 18 3.85 -13.22 2.40
CA LEU A 18 4.91 -13.25 3.41
C LEU A 18 5.15 -14.68 3.92
N ALA A 19 4.08 -15.39 4.32
CA ALA A 19 4.15 -16.77 4.77
C ALA A 19 4.74 -17.68 3.68
N ALA A 20 4.30 -17.52 2.43
CA ALA A 20 4.78 -18.30 1.31
C ALA A 20 6.28 -18.06 1.09
N ARG A 21 6.72 -16.80 1.11
CA ARG A 21 8.14 -16.46 0.89
C ARG A 21 9.04 -16.92 2.04
N LEU A 22 8.58 -16.83 3.29
CA LEU A 22 9.27 -17.36 4.46
C LEU A 22 9.36 -18.88 4.43
N SER A 23 8.34 -19.57 3.91
CA SER A 23 8.34 -21.03 3.78
C SER A 23 9.34 -21.57 2.74
N LEU A 24 9.91 -20.70 1.91
CA LEU A 24 10.99 -21.02 0.97
C LEU A 24 12.38 -20.80 1.58
N SER A 25 12.46 -20.36 2.84
CA SER A 25 13.74 -20.15 3.52
C SER A 25 14.48 -21.47 3.71
N VAL A 26 15.80 -21.45 3.52
CA VAL A 26 16.67 -22.62 3.71
C VAL A 26 16.78 -23.04 5.19
N HIS A 27 16.33 -22.17 6.10
CA HIS A 27 16.34 -22.41 7.55
C HIS A 27 15.07 -23.10 8.05
N GLU A 28 14.12 -23.41 7.15
CA GLU A 28 12.88 -24.15 7.44
C GLU A 28 12.15 -23.64 8.70
N PRO A 29 11.80 -22.34 8.77
CA PRO A 29 11.18 -21.79 9.97
C PRO A 29 9.82 -22.43 10.24
N ARG A 30 9.51 -22.63 11.52
CA ARG A 30 8.15 -22.90 12.00
C ARG A 30 7.34 -21.61 11.89
N ILE A 31 6.34 -21.59 11.02
CA ILE A 31 5.51 -20.42 10.74
C ILE A 31 4.17 -20.59 11.43
N SER A 32 3.89 -19.69 12.37
CA SER A 32 2.58 -19.54 13.03
C SER A 32 1.92 -18.24 12.56
N ALA A 33 0.61 -18.13 12.71
CA ALA A 33 -0.10 -16.90 12.34
C ALA A 33 -1.20 -16.53 13.34
N LEU A 34 -1.28 -15.24 13.67
CA LEU A 34 -2.39 -14.62 14.39
C LEU A 34 -3.35 -14.01 13.37
N VAL A 35 -4.59 -14.53 13.34
CA VAL A 35 -5.58 -14.23 12.30
C VAL A 35 -6.96 -13.95 12.89
N VAL A 36 -7.80 -13.21 12.17
CA VAL A 36 -9.23 -13.04 12.52
C VAL A 36 -10.09 -14.05 11.78
N HIS A 37 -9.72 -14.36 10.54
CA HIS A 37 -10.32 -15.42 9.74
C HIS A 37 -9.28 -16.43 9.26
N GLU A 38 -9.70 -17.68 9.05
CA GLU A 38 -8.81 -18.74 8.59
C GLU A 38 -8.57 -18.63 7.08
N ASN A 39 -7.58 -17.83 6.70
CA ASN A 39 -7.10 -17.76 5.33
C ASN A 39 -6.58 -19.14 4.88
N PRO A 40 -7.14 -19.76 3.82
CA PRO A 40 -6.79 -21.13 3.42
C PRO A 40 -5.31 -21.30 3.04
N GLY A 41 -4.72 -20.27 2.44
CA GLY A 41 -3.31 -20.29 2.03
C GLY A 41 -2.35 -20.26 3.22
N ILE A 42 -2.59 -19.33 4.15
CA ILE A 42 -1.81 -19.23 5.40
C ILE A 42 -1.95 -20.52 6.20
N ARG A 43 -3.18 -21.03 6.37
CA ARG A 43 -3.46 -22.27 7.11
C ARG A 43 -2.61 -23.44 6.59
N ARG A 44 -2.57 -23.67 5.28
CA ARG A 44 -1.78 -24.75 4.67
C ARG A 44 -0.29 -24.61 4.91
N ILE A 45 0.24 -23.38 4.90
CA ILE A 45 1.66 -23.11 5.18
C ILE A 45 1.97 -23.34 6.66
N VAL A 46 1.11 -22.87 7.56
CA VAL A 46 1.22 -23.07 9.00
C VAL A 46 1.25 -24.57 9.33
N GLU A 47 0.28 -25.33 8.81
CA GLU A 47 0.22 -26.79 8.98
C GLU A 47 1.48 -27.49 8.44
N ARG A 48 1.94 -27.14 7.23
CA ARG A 48 3.15 -27.74 6.62
C ARG A 48 4.43 -27.43 7.41
N SER A 49 4.53 -26.25 8.02
CA SER A 49 5.70 -25.83 8.80
C SER A 49 5.67 -26.31 10.26
N GLY A 50 4.60 -27.01 10.68
CA GLY A 50 4.41 -27.45 12.06
C GLY A 50 4.17 -26.30 13.05
N GLY A 51 3.66 -25.16 12.57
CA GLY A 51 3.25 -24.03 13.39
C GLY A 51 1.79 -24.13 13.82
N GLU A 52 1.28 -23.02 14.37
CA GLU A 52 -0.09 -22.95 14.88
C GLU A 52 -0.82 -21.72 14.36
N LEU A 53 -2.09 -21.91 14.03
CA LEU A 53 -3.00 -20.84 13.63
C LEU A 53 -3.78 -20.37 14.86
N VAL A 54 -3.52 -19.15 15.32
CA VAL A 54 -4.15 -18.56 16.49
C VAL A 54 -5.24 -17.60 16.02
N LYS A 55 -6.50 -17.96 16.27
CA LYS A 55 -7.66 -17.12 15.93
C LYS A 55 -7.99 -16.20 17.08
N SER A 56 -7.65 -14.91 16.96
CA SER A 56 -7.91 -13.87 17.97
C SER A 56 -7.96 -12.49 17.31
N GLY A 57 -8.09 -11.42 18.09
CA GLY A 57 -8.03 -10.06 17.56
C GLY A 57 -6.61 -9.68 17.09
N LEU A 58 -6.49 -8.86 16.04
CA LEU A 58 -5.19 -8.31 15.64
C LEU A 58 -4.80 -7.08 16.49
N ASP A 59 -4.88 -7.24 17.81
CA ASP A 59 -4.62 -6.20 18.81
C ASP A 59 -3.58 -6.70 19.84
N PRO A 60 -3.08 -5.84 20.76
CA PRO A 60 -2.10 -6.24 21.76
C PRO A 60 -2.51 -7.45 22.62
N ARG A 61 -3.81 -7.67 22.87
CA ARG A 61 -4.29 -8.82 23.65
C ARG A 61 -4.21 -10.10 22.83
N GLY A 62 -4.62 -10.05 21.56
CA GLY A 62 -4.48 -11.19 20.66
C GLY A 62 -3.02 -11.57 20.40
N LEU A 63 -2.11 -10.58 20.36
CA LEU A 63 -0.67 -10.85 20.33
C LEU A 63 -0.22 -11.63 21.58
N VAL A 64 -0.60 -11.20 22.78
CA VAL A 64 -0.23 -11.90 24.03
C VAL A 64 -0.75 -13.33 24.02
N GLU A 65 -1.99 -13.54 23.57
CA GLU A 65 -2.56 -14.89 23.43
C GLU A 65 -1.72 -15.75 22.47
N ALA A 66 -1.38 -15.23 21.30
CA ALA A 66 -0.57 -15.94 20.32
C ALA A 66 0.83 -16.25 20.86
N VAL A 67 1.50 -15.28 21.50
CA VAL A 67 2.82 -15.46 22.11
C VAL A 67 2.80 -16.56 23.16
N ASN A 68 1.78 -16.60 24.02
CA ASN A 68 1.66 -17.64 25.05
C ASN A 68 1.48 -19.05 24.48
N ARG A 69 0.89 -19.17 23.27
CA ARG A 69 0.67 -20.46 22.60
C ARG A 69 1.91 -20.92 21.83
N VAL A 70 2.50 -20.04 21.03
CA VAL A 70 3.50 -20.44 20.02
C VAL A 70 4.94 -20.07 20.40
N ASN A 71 5.12 -19.18 21.38
CA ASN A 71 6.41 -18.67 21.85
C ASN A 71 7.36 -18.30 20.69
N PRO A 72 7.01 -17.27 19.89
CA PRO A 72 7.74 -16.92 18.68
C PRO A 72 9.06 -16.23 18.99
N ASP A 73 10.04 -16.46 18.14
CA ASP A 73 11.33 -15.76 18.19
C ASP A 73 11.25 -14.41 17.45
N LEU A 74 10.45 -14.35 16.38
CA LEU A 74 10.25 -13.18 15.53
C LEU A 74 8.75 -12.96 15.27
N VAL A 75 8.28 -11.72 15.44
CA VAL A 75 6.95 -11.27 15.01
C VAL A 75 7.06 -10.49 13.71
N VAL A 76 6.19 -10.78 12.74
CA VAL A 76 6.08 -10.04 11.47
C VAL A 76 4.68 -9.46 11.36
N ILE A 77 4.56 -8.14 11.41
CA ILE A 77 3.27 -7.46 11.30
C ILE A 77 3.01 -7.11 9.84
N GLY A 78 1.94 -7.68 9.28
CA GLY A 78 1.51 -7.41 7.91
C GLY A 78 0.68 -6.13 7.78
N PRO A 79 -0.50 -6.03 8.42
CA PRO A 79 -1.39 -4.90 8.26
C PRO A 79 -1.04 -3.67 9.10
N GLU A 80 -1.63 -2.56 8.69
CA GLU A 80 -1.46 -1.24 9.28
C GLU A 80 -2.19 -1.11 10.63
N GLU A 81 -3.42 -1.61 10.76
CA GLU A 81 -4.23 -1.44 11.99
C GLU A 81 -3.57 -2.04 13.25
N PRO A 82 -2.91 -3.22 13.22
CA PRO A 82 -2.17 -3.70 14.39
C PRO A 82 -1.02 -2.79 14.82
N GLN A 83 -0.38 -2.10 13.86
CA GLN A 83 0.66 -1.12 14.18
C GLN A 83 0.06 0.11 14.85
N PHE A 84 -1.09 0.58 14.38
CA PHE A 84 -1.83 1.68 14.99
C PHE A 84 -2.32 1.33 16.41
N ALA A 85 -2.68 0.07 16.63
CA ALA A 85 -3.12 -0.46 17.91
C ALA A 85 -1.96 -0.74 18.90
N GLY A 86 -0.70 -0.59 18.48
CA GLY A 86 0.48 -0.80 19.33
C GLY A 86 0.87 -2.26 19.54
N VAL A 87 0.61 -3.14 18.55
CA VAL A 87 1.05 -4.55 18.61
C VAL A 87 2.58 -4.65 18.66
N ALA A 88 3.30 -3.83 17.89
CA ALA A 88 4.77 -3.79 17.95
C ALA A 88 5.28 -3.28 19.31
N ASP A 89 4.62 -2.27 19.90
CA ASP A 89 4.93 -1.80 21.25
C ASP A 89 4.78 -2.94 22.26
N LYS A 90 3.68 -3.71 22.15
CA LYS A 90 3.43 -4.84 23.04
C LYS A 90 4.44 -5.97 22.86
N ALA A 91 4.85 -6.27 21.64
CA ALA A 91 5.89 -7.26 21.37
C ALA A 91 7.25 -6.83 21.98
N ALA A 92 7.58 -5.54 21.90
CA ALA A 92 8.79 -4.99 22.51
C ALA A 92 8.78 -5.09 24.04
N GLU A 93 7.64 -4.85 24.70
CA GLU A 93 7.47 -5.08 26.15
C GLU A 93 7.73 -6.54 26.55
N LEU A 94 7.38 -7.48 25.68
CA LEU A 94 7.61 -8.92 25.86
C LEU A 94 9.04 -9.35 25.49
N GLY A 95 9.88 -8.43 25.00
CA GLY A 95 11.25 -8.71 24.58
C GLY A 95 11.35 -9.49 23.26
N ILE A 96 10.31 -9.46 22.41
CA ILE A 96 10.25 -10.22 21.16
C ILE A 96 10.64 -9.33 19.97
N PRO A 97 11.71 -9.67 19.25
CA PRO A 97 12.08 -9.01 17.99
C PRO A 97 10.91 -8.95 17.01
N THR A 98 10.66 -7.76 16.45
CA THR A 98 9.49 -7.49 15.63
C THR A 98 9.88 -6.78 14.34
N PHE A 99 9.51 -7.36 13.21
CA PHE A 99 9.50 -6.70 11.91
C PHE A 99 8.16 -5.98 11.75
N GLY A 100 8.17 -4.68 12.01
CA GLY A 100 6.98 -3.83 12.18
C GLY A 100 7.31 -2.70 13.13
N VAL A 101 6.55 -1.61 13.07
CA VAL A 101 6.84 -0.38 13.79
C VAL A 101 5.84 -0.09 14.92
N PRO A 102 6.30 0.52 16.04
CA PRO A 102 5.44 1.00 17.12
C PRO A 102 4.47 2.08 16.62
N ARG A 103 3.41 2.31 17.40
CA ARG A 103 2.33 3.25 17.06
C ARG A 103 2.84 4.64 16.70
N SER A 104 3.84 5.15 17.43
CA SER A 104 4.41 6.48 17.20
C SER A 104 5.08 6.63 15.84
N LEU A 105 5.70 5.56 15.32
CA LEU A 105 6.28 5.52 13.97
C LEU A 105 5.21 5.24 12.91
N ALA A 106 4.22 4.38 13.20
CA ALA A 106 3.09 4.11 12.32
C ALA A 106 2.19 5.34 12.05
N MET A 107 2.35 6.40 12.86
CA MET A 107 1.63 7.66 12.70
C MET A 107 1.81 8.30 11.30
N ILE A 108 2.92 8.00 10.62
CA ILE A 108 3.16 8.46 9.25
C ILE A 108 2.15 7.89 8.23
N GLU A 109 1.61 6.69 8.46
CA GLU A 109 0.50 6.14 7.65
C GLU A 109 -0.85 6.51 8.29
N GLN A 110 -0.99 6.37 9.61
CA GLN A 110 -2.27 6.56 10.31
C GLN A 110 -2.82 7.98 10.16
N SER A 111 -1.98 9.03 10.15
CA SER A 111 -2.41 10.44 10.03
C SER A 111 -1.80 11.11 8.81
N LYS A 112 -2.62 11.35 7.79
CA LYS A 112 -2.23 12.08 6.58
C LYS A 112 -1.79 13.50 6.91
N ALA A 113 -2.43 14.14 7.90
CA ALA A 113 -2.06 15.46 8.37
C ALA A 113 -0.66 15.48 9.01
N PHE A 114 -0.34 14.49 9.86
CA PHE A 114 0.97 14.34 10.46
C PHE A 114 2.05 14.12 9.39
N ALA A 115 1.79 13.21 8.45
CA ALA A 115 2.70 12.93 7.34
C ALA A 115 3.04 14.19 6.54
N ARG A 116 2.02 14.98 6.18
CA ARG A 116 2.23 16.24 5.45
C ARG A 116 2.98 17.28 6.29
N ALA A 117 2.62 17.43 7.56
CA ALA A 117 3.32 18.33 8.47
C ALA A 117 4.81 17.96 8.61
N LEU A 118 5.13 16.67 8.69
CA LEU A 118 6.50 16.17 8.73
C LEU A 118 7.26 16.57 7.46
N MET A 119 6.68 16.34 6.28
CA MET A 119 7.30 16.73 5.01
C MET A 119 7.58 18.22 4.92
N TRP A 120 6.65 19.06 5.35
CA TRP A 120 6.82 20.51 5.36
C TRP A 120 7.86 20.98 6.38
N LYS A 121 7.83 20.45 7.61
CA LYS A 121 8.79 20.76 8.69
C LYS A 121 10.22 20.47 8.28
N TYR A 122 10.45 19.34 7.61
CA TYR A 122 11.79 18.88 7.21
C TYR A 122 12.15 19.21 5.75
N ARG A 123 11.33 20.00 5.05
CA ARG A 123 11.53 20.38 3.64
C ARG A 123 11.79 19.17 2.74
N ILE A 124 11.03 18.10 2.95
CA ILE A 124 11.13 16.87 2.16
C ILE A 124 10.60 17.17 0.74
N PRO A 125 11.36 16.84 -0.34
CA PRO A 125 10.90 17.04 -1.71
C PRO A 125 9.64 16.21 -2.03
N GLY A 126 8.94 16.55 -3.11
CA GLY A 126 7.71 15.84 -3.50
C GLY A 126 6.52 16.06 -2.56
N ARG A 127 6.62 17.00 -1.61
CA ARG A 127 5.49 17.48 -0.79
C ARG A 127 4.49 18.28 -1.65
N ILE A 128 3.24 18.31 -1.23
CA ILE A 128 2.18 19.12 -1.85
C ILE A 128 1.53 20.04 -0.82
N ALA A 129 0.88 21.10 -1.30
CA ALA A 129 0.13 22.02 -0.44
C ALA A 129 -1.02 21.26 0.21
N PHE A 130 -1.26 21.52 1.50
CA PHE A 130 -2.35 20.90 2.23
C PHE A 130 -2.85 21.80 3.35
N ARG A 131 -4.10 21.57 3.76
CA ARG A 131 -4.65 22.04 5.03
C ARG A 131 -5.38 20.89 5.71
N ALA A 132 -5.29 20.85 7.03
CA ALA A 132 -5.97 19.86 7.86
C ALA A 132 -6.98 20.59 8.75
N PHE A 133 -8.15 19.98 8.95
CA PHE A 133 -9.26 20.57 9.65
C PHE A 133 -9.80 19.61 10.71
N ARG A 134 -10.00 20.15 11.92
CA ARG A 134 -10.77 19.51 12.98
C ARG A 134 -12.23 19.93 12.94
N ASP A 135 -12.48 21.23 12.77
CA ASP A 135 -13.83 21.79 12.62
C ASP A 135 -14.31 21.66 11.16
N ILE A 136 -15.50 21.08 11.00
CA ILE A 136 -16.16 20.94 9.70
C ILE A 136 -16.52 22.31 9.09
N ASN A 137 -16.85 23.31 9.90
CA ASN A 137 -17.24 24.64 9.41
C ASN A 137 -16.05 25.35 8.78
N GLU A 138 -14.86 25.22 9.37
CA GLU A 138 -13.61 25.75 8.79
C GLU A 138 -13.28 25.05 7.46
N ALA A 139 -13.46 23.72 7.40
CA ALA A 139 -13.27 22.97 6.16
C ALA A 139 -14.25 23.44 5.07
N LEU A 140 -15.54 23.62 5.40
CA LEU A 140 -16.57 24.10 4.49
C LEU A 140 -16.28 25.52 3.99
N HIS A 141 -15.81 26.40 4.88
CA HIS A 141 -15.41 27.75 4.49
C HIS A 141 -14.24 27.71 3.52
N TYR A 142 -13.19 26.92 3.82
CA TYR A 142 -12.03 26.79 2.94
C TYR A 142 -12.40 26.26 1.55
N ILE A 143 -13.16 25.16 1.46
CA ILE A 143 -13.46 24.52 0.17
C ILE A 143 -14.33 25.38 -0.75
N SER A 144 -15.08 26.35 -0.20
CA SER A 144 -15.93 27.25 -0.98
C SER A 144 -15.13 28.17 -1.90
N SER A 145 -13.89 28.45 -1.51
CA SER A 145 -12.91 29.27 -2.25
C SER A 145 -11.82 28.44 -2.93
N ALA A 146 -11.70 27.16 -2.58
CA ALA A 146 -10.65 26.30 -3.07
C ALA A 146 -10.87 25.91 -4.53
N GLY A 147 -9.80 25.91 -5.33
CA GLY A 147 -9.82 25.44 -6.71
C GLY A 147 -9.84 23.91 -6.81
N SER A 148 -8.97 23.35 -7.66
CA SER A 148 -8.84 21.89 -7.78
C SER A 148 -8.15 21.31 -6.54
N VAL A 149 -8.82 20.38 -5.84
CA VAL A 149 -8.36 19.83 -4.56
C VAL A 149 -8.67 18.33 -4.45
N ALA A 150 -7.88 17.63 -3.65
CA ALA A 150 -8.21 16.31 -3.14
C ALA A 150 -8.74 16.44 -1.71
N ILE A 151 -9.92 15.90 -1.44
CA ILE A 151 -10.52 15.87 -0.10
C ILE A 151 -10.41 14.44 0.42
N LYS A 152 -9.76 14.27 1.58
CA LYS A 152 -9.40 12.98 2.16
C LYS A 152 -9.80 12.91 3.64
N PRO A 153 -10.16 11.73 4.18
CA PRO A 153 -10.11 11.52 5.61
C PRO A 153 -8.68 11.73 6.12
N ALA A 154 -8.55 12.39 7.27
CA ALA A 154 -7.24 12.60 7.88
C ALA A 154 -6.62 11.30 8.41
N ARG A 155 -7.46 10.35 8.87
CA ARG A 155 -7.03 9.03 9.32
C ARG A 155 -6.94 8.07 8.14
N GLN A 156 -6.00 7.14 8.18
CA GLN A 156 -6.06 5.98 7.29
C GLN A 156 -7.25 5.09 7.66
N SER A 157 -8.05 4.71 6.66
CA SER A 157 -9.26 3.90 6.83
C SER A 157 -9.53 3.04 5.60
N GLY A 158 -8.49 2.38 5.09
CA GLY A 158 -8.55 1.48 3.93
C GLY A 158 -8.87 2.16 2.60
N GLY A 159 -8.28 3.34 2.33
CA GLY A 159 -8.43 4.06 1.06
C GLY A 159 -9.82 4.66 0.77
N LYS A 160 -10.78 4.53 1.70
CA LYS A 160 -12.13 5.08 1.54
C LYS A 160 -12.15 6.60 1.72
N GLY A 161 -13.08 7.28 1.05
CA GLY A 161 -13.36 8.69 1.29
C GLY A 161 -12.38 9.68 0.66
N VAL A 162 -11.46 9.23 -0.19
CA VAL A 162 -10.63 10.10 -1.02
C VAL A 162 -11.43 10.48 -2.28
N ARG A 163 -11.51 11.79 -2.58
CA ARG A 163 -12.04 12.27 -3.87
C ARG A 163 -11.25 13.47 -4.37
N VAL A 164 -10.98 13.47 -5.67
CA VAL A 164 -10.32 14.59 -6.37
C VAL A 164 -11.36 15.41 -7.15
N PHE A 165 -11.34 16.72 -6.95
CA PHE A 165 -12.22 17.67 -7.61
C PHE A 165 -11.41 18.54 -8.57
N TRP A 166 -11.80 18.52 -9.85
CA TRP A 166 -11.18 19.36 -10.88
C TRP A 166 -12.06 20.57 -11.19
N ASP A 167 -11.67 21.71 -10.64
CA ASP A 167 -12.35 23.00 -10.83
C ASP A 167 -11.63 23.81 -11.90
N ARG A 168 -11.80 23.41 -13.17
CA ARG A 168 -11.14 24.03 -14.33
C ARG A 168 -12.08 24.78 -15.26
N LEU A 169 -13.39 24.55 -15.13
CA LEU A 169 -14.40 25.04 -16.06
C LEU A 169 -15.41 25.90 -15.29
N ALA A 170 -15.46 27.19 -15.61
CA ALA A 170 -16.27 28.16 -14.86
C ALA A 170 -17.75 27.76 -14.77
N TYR A 171 -18.31 27.17 -15.82
CA TYR A 171 -19.72 26.76 -15.86
C TYR A 171 -20.04 25.51 -15.02
N LEU A 172 -19.04 24.78 -14.53
CA LEU A 172 -19.22 23.64 -13.62
C LEU A 172 -18.95 24.01 -12.16
N ARG A 173 -18.54 25.26 -11.86
CA ARG A 173 -18.04 25.65 -10.55
C ARG A 173 -19.06 25.42 -9.44
N ASP A 174 -20.31 25.78 -9.65
CA ASP A 174 -21.36 25.62 -8.63
C ASP A 174 -21.60 24.14 -8.31
N GLY A 175 -21.77 23.29 -9.33
CA GLY A 175 -21.93 21.84 -9.14
C GLY A 175 -20.69 21.17 -8.54
N VAL A 176 -19.49 21.62 -8.90
CA VAL A 176 -18.23 21.15 -8.29
C VAL A 176 -18.17 21.55 -6.82
N ASN A 177 -18.60 22.77 -6.46
CA ASN A 177 -18.62 23.24 -5.08
C ASN A 177 -19.65 22.48 -4.24
N GLU A 178 -20.85 22.22 -4.75
CA GLU A 178 -21.85 21.36 -4.09
C GLU A 178 -21.31 19.94 -3.83
N ALA A 179 -20.56 19.38 -4.79
CA ALA A 179 -19.94 18.08 -4.66
C ALA A 179 -18.79 18.08 -3.64
N LYS A 180 -17.97 19.15 -3.59
CA LYS A 180 -16.93 19.34 -2.55
C LYS A 180 -17.57 19.40 -1.15
N VAL A 181 -18.63 20.20 -0.98
CA VAL A 181 -19.40 20.29 0.28
C VAL A 181 -19.92 18.92 0.70
N SER A 182 -20.58 18.21 -0.22
CA SER A 182 -21.11 16.86 0.05
C SER A 182 -20.02 15.89 0.50
N GLN A 183 -18.83 15.97 -0.11
CA GLN A 183 -17.70 15.14 0.29
C GLN A 183 -17.16 15.50 1.67
N VAL A 184 -17.01 16.79 2.00
CA VAL A 184 -16.61 17.23 3.36
C VAL A 184 -17.57 16.68 4.41
N LEU A 185 -18.88 16.75 4.16
CA LEU A 185 -19.91 16.21 5.05
C LEU A 185 -19.85 14.68 5.18
N ALA A 186 -19.50 13.97 4.09
CA ALA A 186 -19.36 12.52 4.11
C ALA A 186 -18.12 12.09 4.92
N VAL A 187 -16.95 12.67 4.60
CA VAL A 187 -15.69 12.40 5.31
C VAL A 187 -15.82 12.73 6.80
N SER A 188 -16.45 13.85 7.15
CA SER A 188 -16.66 14.20 8.56
C SER A 188 -17.51 13.19 9.31
N ARG A 189 -18.50 12.56 8.65
CA ARG A 189 -19.33 11.51 9.26
C ARG A 189 -18.54 10.22 9.46
N ASP A 190 -17.81 9.80 8.45
CA ASP A 190 -16.99 8.58 8.51
C ASP A 190 -15.89 8.70 9.58
N MET A 191 -15.32 9.89 9.74
CA MET A 191 -14.28 10.16 10.74
C MET A 191 -14.80 10.38 12.15
N ALA A 192 -16.12 10.52 12.35
CA ALA A 192 -16.70 10.70 13.69
C ALA A 192 -16.53 9.46 14.59
N ALA A 193 -16.27 8.29 14.00
CA ALA A 193 -16.02 7.05 14.71
C ALA A 193 -14.59 6.93 15.29
N TYR A 194 -13.70 7.87 14.97
CA TYR A 194 -12.29 7.84 15.37
C TYR A 194 -11.93 9.07 16.21
N ASP A 195 -11.18 8.85 17.29
CA ASP A 195 -10.68 9.87 18.22
C ASP A 195 -9.16 9.77 18.45
N ASP A 196 -8.47 8.96 17.65
CA ASP A 196 -7.06 8.64 17.77
C ASP A 196 -6.12 9.64 17.04
N ILE A 197 -6.70 10.62 16.34
CA ILE A 197 -6.01 11.75 15.69
C ILE A 197 -6.81 13.06 15.84
N ASP A 198 -6.13 14.21 15.80
CA ASP A 198 -6.77 15.52 16.03
C ASP A 198 -7.54 16.04 14.80
N ALA A 199 -6.94 15.96 13.61
CA ALA A 199 -7.58 16.37 12.36
C ALA A 199 -8.58 15.31 11.88
N ARG A 200 -9.67 15.75 11.25
CA ARG A 200 -10.68 14.87 10.64
C ARG A 200 -10.60 14.87 9.12
N ILE A 201 -10.33 16.03 8.54
CA ILE A 201 -10.34 16.22 7.09
C ILE A 201 -9.00 16.78 6.66
N VAL A 202 -8.45 16.25 5.58
CA VAL A 202 -7.30 16.84 4.88
C VAL A 202 -7.76 17.27 3.49
N VAL A 203 -7.45 18.52 3.14
CA VAL A 203 -7.64 19.06 1.79
C VAL A 203 -6.27 19.33 1.20
N GLU A 204 -5.94 18.65 0.10
CA GLU A 204 -4.64 18.73 -0.56
C GLU A 204 -4.77 19.33 -1.96
N GLU A 205 -3.65 19.81 -2.49
CA GLU A 205 -3.52 20.12 -3.92
C GLU A 205 -3.89 18.91 -4.78
N ALA A 206 -4.78 19.12 -5.76
CA ALA A 206 -5.05 18.10 -6.76
C ALA A 206 -3.88 18.01 -7.75
N VAL A 207 -3.20 16.86 -7.75
CA VAL A 207 -2.14 16.53 -8.70
C VAL A 207 -2.60 15.44 -9.67
N THR A 208 -1.91 15.34 -10.81
CA THR A 208 -2.19 14.34 -11.84
C THR A 208 -0.88 13.85 -12.45
N GLY A 209 -0.87 12.61 -12.90
CA GLY A 209 0.30 11.93 -13.40
C GLY A 209 0.20 10.43 -13.25
N VAL A 210 1.31 9.74 -13.52
CA VAL A 210 1.38 8.28 -13.44
C VAL A 210 1.78 7.86 -12.04
N GLU A 211 0.98 6.99 -11.42
CA GLU A 211 1.23 6.48 -10.08
C GLU A 211 2.20 5.29 -10.06
N TYR A 212 2.98 5.22 -8.99
CA TYR A 212 3.86 4.10 -8.67
C TYR A 212 4.21 4.13 -7.18
N THR A 213 4.49 2.97 -6.62
CA THR A 213 4.85 2.77 -5.23
C THR A 213 6.35 2.51 -5.12
N VAL A 214 7.02 3.18 -4.19
CA VAL A 214 8.40 2.89 -3.79
C VAL A 214 8.39 2.47 -2.33
N GLN A 215 9.04 1.34 -2.03
CA GLN A 215 9.10 0.77 -0.69
C GLN A 215 10.56 0.53 -0.30
N VAL A 216 10.87 0.77 0.97
CA VAL A 216 12.17 0.47 1.55
C VAL A 216 12.02 -0.39 2.79
N ILE A 217 12.87 -1.40 2.93
CA ILE A 217 13.07 -2.12 4.20
C ILE A 217 14.15 -1.37 4.97
N SER A 218 13.93 -1.07 6.24
CA SER A 218 14.83 -0.31 7.09
C SER A 218 15.06 -1.00 8.43
N ASP A 219 16.31 -0.95 8.90
CA ASP A 219 16.72 -1.35 10.26
C ASP A 219 16.94 -0.14 11.21
N GLY A 220 16.62 1.04 10.70
CA GLY A 220 16.74 2.35 11.33
C GLY A 220 18.05 3.09 11.01
N LYS A 221 19.00 2.43 10.35
CA LYS A 221 20.30 3.00 9.96
C LYS A 221 20.56 2.87 8.46
N SER A 222 20.16 1.75 7.88
CA SER A 222 20.34 1.38 6.49
C SER A 222 19.01 1.02 5.86
N ILE A 223 18.95 1.13 4.53
CA ILE A 223 17.75 0.79 3.77
C ILE A 223 18.06 -0.19 2.64
N ILE A 224 17.10 -1.05 2.33
CA ILE A 224 17.01 -1.79 1.07
C ILE A 224 15.84 -1.21 0.29
N ALA A 225 16.14 -0.53 -0.82
CA ALA A 225 15.12 -0.04 -1.73
C ALA A 225 14.60 -1.19 -2.62
N LEU A 226 13.30 -1.44 -2.55
CA LEU A 226 12.62 -2.42 -3.40
C LEU A 226 12.36 -1.81 -4.79
N PRO A 227 12.32 -2.62 -5.86
CA PRO A 227 11.95 -2.14 -7.19
C PRO A 227 10.65 -1.33 -7.17
N PRO A 228 10.52 -0.28 -8.00
CA PRO A 228 9.28 0.49 -8.07
C PRO A 228 8.17 -0.36 -8.67
N ILE A 229 6.97 -0.24 -8.12
CA ILE A 229 5.82 -1.08 -8.47
C ILE A 229 4.67 -0.17 -8.86
N GLN A 230 4.03 -0.38 -10.01
CA GLN A 230 2.79 0.33 -10.31
C GLN A 230 1.62 -0.44 -9.70
N ASP A 231 0.99 0.13 -8.67
CA ASP A 231 -0.35 -0.28 -8.22
C ASP A 231 -1.45 0.31 -9.14
N ASN A 232 -2.60 -0.35 -9.16
CA ASN A 232 -3.78 0.08 -9.90
C ASN A 232 -4.97 0.19 -8.93
N PRO A 233 -5.16 1.36 -8.28
CA PRO A 233 -6.08 1.51 -7.16
C PRO A 233 -7.55 1.54 -7.58
N HIS A 234 -7.88 1.66 -8.86
CA HIS A 234 -9.26 1.73 -9.35
C HIS A 234 -9.84 0.34 -9.62
N VAL A 235 -11.12 0.17 -9.29
CA VAL A 235 -11.78 -1.15 -9.34
C VAL A 235 -12.02 -1.70 -10.75
N PHE A 236 -12.24 -0.84 -11.75
CA PHE A 236 -12.53 -1.24 -13.13
C PHE A 236 -11.43 -0.85 -14.11
N ASP A 237 -11.46 -1.49 -15.28
CA ASP A 237 -10.50 -1.27 -16.36
C ASP A 237 -10.34 0.23 -16.70
N TYR A 238 -9.14 0.60 -17.13
CA TYR A 238 -8.77 1.94 -17.58
C TYR A 238 -8.89 3.05 -16.53
N ASP A 239 -8.75 2.68 -15.26
CA ASP A 239 -8.75 3.55 -14.10
C ASP A 239 -10.13 4.19 -13.84
N VAL A 240 -11.18 3.36 -13.98
CA VAL A 240 -12.57 3.77 -13.81
C VAL A 240 -13.14 3.20 -12.52
N GLY A 241 -14.11 3.92 -11.95
CA GLY A 241 -14.80 3.54 -10.73
C GLY A 241 -14.11 4.07 -9.48
N PRO A 242 -14.55 3.65 -8.29
CA PRO A 242 -13.93 4.09 -7.04
C PRO A 242 -12.51 3.55 -6.87
N GLU A 243 -11.70 4.32 -6.14
CA GLU A 243 -10.45 3.83 -5.55
C GLU A 243 -10.76 2.72 -4.54
N CYS A 244 -9.83 1.78 -4.43
CA CYS A 244 -9.88 0.61 -3.58
C CYS A 244 -8.44 0.27 -3.14
N GLY A 245 -8.26 -0.81 -2.38
CA GLY A 245 -6.92 -1.22 -1.92
C GLY A 245 -6.01 -1.82 -3.01
N GLY A 246 -6.23 -1.56 -4.30
CA GLY A 246 -5.44 -2.09 -5.43
C GLY A 246 -6.08 -3.31 -6.11
N MET A 247 -6.29 -3.25 -7.43
CA MET A 247 -6.80 -4.39 -8.23
C MET A 247 -5.69 -5.23 -8.86
N GLY A 248 -4.43 -4.86 -8.66
CA GLY A 248 -3.27 -5.57 -9.20
C GLY A 248 -2.10 -4.63 -9.39
N ALA A 249 -0.91 -5.22 -9.50
CA ALA A 249 0.32 -4.47 -9.61
C ALA A 249 1.28 -5.04 -10.66
N ILE A 250 2.16 -4.20 -11.17
CA ILE A 250 3.20 -4.60 -12.13
C ILE A 250 4.60 -4.12 -11.71
N VAL A 251 5.61 -4.89 -12.09
CA VAL A 251 7.04 -4.55 -11.91
C VAL A 251 7.90 -5.14 -13.03
N GLY A 252 9.01 -4.47 -13.33
CA GLY A 252 10.00 -4.90 -14.34
C GLY A 252 9.59 -4.56 -15.78
N PRO A 253 10.30 -5.10 -16.80
CA PRO A 253 11.64 -5.67 -16.68
C PRO A 253 12.65 -4.56 -16.36
N GLY A 254 13.75 -4.92 -15.72
CA GLY A 254 14.82 -3.99 -15.35
C GLY A 254 14.82 -3.59 -13.88
N SER A 255 15.55 -2.53 -13.57
CA SER A 255 15.59 -1.89 -12.24
C SER A 255 14.49 -0.84 -12.05
N SER A 256 13.60 -0.64 -13.02
CA SER A 256 12.56 0.39 -13.01
C SER A 256 11.30 -0.06 -13.76
N LEU A 257 10.24 0.74 -13.69
CA LEU A 257 9.03 0.61 -14.49
C LEU A 257 9.23 1.20 -15.90
N PRO A 258 8.52 0.73 -16.94
CA PRO A 258 8.69 1.20 -18.32
C PRO A 258 8.55 2.71 -18.52
N PHE A 259 7.81 3.37 -17.64
CA PHE A 259 7.51 4.79 -17.73
C PHE A 259 8.33 5.65 -16.74
N LEU A 260 9.19 5.04 -15.91
CA LEU A 260 9.94 5.72 -14.86
C LEU A 260 11.46 5.66 -15.15
N THR A 261 12.14 6.80 -15.13
CA THR A 261 13.60 6.81 -15.29
C THR A 261 14.31 6.38 -14.00
N GLN A 262 15.57 5.95 -14.13
CA GLN A 262 16.39 5.60 -12.96
C GLN A 262 16.58 6.81 -12.02
N GLU A 263 16.77 8.01 -12.58
CA GLU A 263 16.86 9.26 -11.81
C GLU A 263 15.59 9.55 -10.99
N GLU A 264 14.40 9.33 -11.58
CA GLU A 264 13.11 9.55 -10.91
C GLU A 264 12.87 8.52 -9.80
N TYR A 265 13.28 7.28 -10.02
CA TYR A 265 13.26 6.24 -8.99
C TYR A 265 14.20 6.58 -7.83
N GLU A 266 15.44 6.96 -8.11
CA GLU A 266 16.42 7.35 -7.07
C GLU A 266 15.96 8.57 -6.28
N GLU A 267 15.37 9.57 -6.94
CA GLU A 267 14.76 10.73 -6.27
C GLU A 267 13.62 10.29 -5.33
N SER A 268 12.80 9.32 -5.74
CA SER A 268 11.70 8.78 -4.92
C SER A 268 12.20 7.98 -3.72
N VAL A 269 13.26 7.18 -3.89
CA VAL A 269 13.94 6.48 -2.81
C VAL A 269 14.51 7.49 -1.81
N GLU A 270 15.15 8.55 -2.29
CA GLU A 270 15.71 9.60 -1.45
C GLU A 270 14.63 10.38 -0.67
N ILE A 271 13.48 10.67 -1.29
CA ILE A 271 12.31 11.25 -0.61
C ILE A 271 11.85 10.34 0.53
N THR A 272 11.72 9.04 0.25
CA THR A 272 11.30 8.03 1.25
C THR A 272 12.32 7.96 2.39
N ARG A 273 13.62 7.94 2.08
CA ARG A 273 14.71 7.93 3.06
C ARG A 273 14.70 9.17 3.94
N LYS A 274 14.55 10.37 3.37
CA LYS A 274 14.43 11.63 4.14
C LYS A 274 13.22 11.64 5.07
N SER A 275 12.12 11.03 4.64
CA SER A 275 10.90 10.89 5.45
C SER A 275 11.13 9.97 6.64
N LEU A 276 11.81 8.85 6.41
CA LEU A 276 12.24 7.94 7.45
C LEU A 276 13.15 8.65 8.46
N ASP A 277 14.19 9.34 7.99
CA ASP A 277 15.12 10.08 8.85
C ASP A 277 14.39 11.14 9.70
N ALA A 278 13.48 11.89 9.11
CA ALA A 278 12.67 12.89 9.80
C ALA A 278 11.78 12.25 10.87
N LEU A 279 11.11 11.15 10.55
CA LEU A 279 10.24 10.43 11.47
C LEU A 279 11.02 9.86 12.67
N GLN A 280 12.21 9.30 12.44
CA GLN A 280 13.08 8.82 13.51
C GLN A 280 13.55 9.98 14.40
N ARG A 281 13.80 11.17 13.84
CA ARG A 281 14.15 12.36 14.63
C ARG A 281 13.00 12.86 15.49
N GLU A 282 11.77 12.87 14.97
CA GLU A 282 10.59 13.29 15.74
C GLU A 282 10.27 12.33 16.90
N THR A 283 10.44 11.03 16.67
CA THR A 283 10.03 9.99 17.63
C THR A 283 11.16 9.52 18.55
N GLY A 284 12.42 9.69 18.14
CA GLY A 284 13.58 9.13 18.83
C GLY A 284 13.71 7.61 18.71
N LEU A 285 12.90 6.96 17.86
CA LEU A 285 12.85 5.50 17.71
C LEU A 285 13.47 5.05 16.39
N ARG A 286 14.02 3.83 16.38
CA ARG A 286 14.49 3.18 15.15
C ARG A 286 13.32 2.65 14.35
N TYR A 287 13.30 2.93 13.05
CA TYR A 287 12.33 2.40 12.12
C TYR A 287 12.75 1.01 11.64
N VAL A 288 12.12 -0.03 12.18
CA VAL A 288 12.42 -1.45 11.89
C VAL A 288 11.24 -2.06 11.12
N GLY A 289 11.39 -2.25 9.82
CA GLY A 289 10.32 -2.77 8.96
C GLY A 289 10.28 -2.08 7.60
N VAL A 290 9.08 -1.93 7.03
CA VAL A 290 8.90 -1.33 5.70
C VAL A 290 8.32 0.07 5.81
N LEU A 291 8.91 1.02 5.10
CA LEU A 291 8.30 2.32 4.80
C LEU A 291 8.05 2.38 3.28
N GLY A 292 6.81 2.57 2.90
CA GLY A 292 6.36 2.77 1.53
C GLY A 292 5.90 4.20 1.29
N GLY A 293 5.99 4.63 0.04
CA GLY A 293 5.33 5.81 -0.47
C GLY A 293 4.60 5.47 -1.76
N GLN A 294 3.32 5.82 -1.85
CA GLN A 294 2.64 5.95 -3.13
C GLN A 294 3.06 7.27 -3.74
N PHE A 295 3.77 7.22 -4.86
CA PHE A 295 4.20 8.36 -5.63
C PHE A 295 3.33 8.54 -6.87
N MET A 296 3.35 9.75 -7.38
CA MET A 296 2.86 10.11 -8.69
C MET A 296 3.94 10.89 -9.40
N LEU A 297 4.25 10.55 -10.65
CA LEU A 297 5.11 11.36 -11.50
C LEU A 297 4.25 12.50 -12.06
N THR A 298 4.39 13.69 -11.51
CA THR A 298 3.54 14.85 -11.86
C THR A 298 4.32 15.88 -12.68
N THR A 299 3.66 16.99 -13.01
CA THR A 299 4.32 18.17 -13.58
C THR A 299 5.29 18.88 -12.62
N TYR A 300 5.42 18.40 -11.38
CA TYR A 300 6.44 18.80 -10.40
C TYR A 300 7.58 17.79 -10.25
N GLY A 301 7.49 16.62 -10.91
CA GLY A 301 8.38 15.48 -10.75
C GLY A 301 7.82 14.44 -9.78
N PRO A 302 8.66 13.55 -9.21
CA PRO A 302 8.26 12.61 -8.18
C PRO A 302 7.55 13.31 -7.01
N THR A 303 6.26 13.02 -6.84
CA THR A 303 5.40 13.66 -5.85
C THR A 303 4.79 12.58 -4.97
N LEU A 304 4.95 12.69 -3.66
CA LEU A 304 4.43 11.70 -2.73
C LEU A 304 2.94 11.96 -2.44
N ILE A 305 2.11 10.95 -2.63
CA ILE A 305 0.66 11.00 -2.42
C ILE A 305 0.27 10.55 -1.02
N GLU A 306 0.83 9.45 -0.54
CA GLU A 306 0.65 8.93 0.82
C GLU A 306 1.78 7.97 1.20
N TYR A 307 1.89 7.68 2.50
CA TYR A 307 2.85 6.71 3.06
C TYR A 307 2.16 5.41 3.47
N TYR A 308 2.94 4.34 3.51
CA TYR A 308 2.60 3.06 4.13
C TYR A 308 3.67 2.71 5.16
N SER A 309 3.29 2.30 6.36
CA SER A 309 4.24 1.82 7.39
C SER A 309 4.41 0.29 7.38
N ARG A 310 4.09 -0.34 6.24
CA ARG A 310 4.10 -1.78 6.02
C ARG A 310 4.28 -2.07 4.54
N PHE A 311 4.32 -3.35 4.17
CA PHE A 311 4.27 -3.74 2.77
C PHE A 311 2.92 -3.36 2.10
N GLY A 312 2.98 -2.85 0.87
CA GLY A 312 1.83 -2.67 -0.02
C GLY A 312 1.10 -3.98 -0.30
N ASP A 313 -0.21 -3.92 -0.54
CA ASP A 313 -1.03 -5.07 -0.93
C ASP A 313 -1.90 -4.61 -2.11
N PRO A 314 -1.64 -5.02 -3.36
CA PRO A 314 -0.96 -6.26 -3.76
C PRO A 314 0.56 -6.15 -4.03
N GLU A 315 1.19 -5.00 -3.81
CA GLU A 315 2.57 -4.74 -4.26
C GLU A 315 3.59 -5.70 -3.65
N VAL A 316 3.37 -6.20 -2.44
CA VAL A 316 4.24 -7.20 -1.80
C VAL A 316 4.43 -8.47 -2.64
N LEU A 317 3.41 -8.93 -3.36
CA LEU A 317 3.52 -10.11 -4.23
C LEU A 317 4.58 -9.86 -5.31
N ASN A 318 4.51 -8.70 -5.96
CA ASN A 318 5.46 -8.29 -6.99
C ASN A 318 6.86 -8.05 -6.41
N ALA A 319 6.96 -7.37 -5.27
CA ALA A 319 8.24 -7.10 -4.61
C ALA A 319 8.97 -8.40 -4.25
N LEU A 320 8.27 -9.34 -3.59
CA LEU A 320 8.84 -10.61 -3.16
C LEU A 320 9.13 -11.56 -4.33
N ALA A 321 8.36 -11.49 -5.42
CA ALA A 321 8.64 -12.24 -6.64
C ALA A 321 9.96 -11.84 -7.31
N MET A 322 10.35 -10.56 -7.17
CA MET A 322 11.61 -10.05 -7.70
C MET A 322 12.79 -10.35 -6.78
N LEU A 323 12.58 -10.61 -5.48
CA LEU A 323 13.64 -10.86 -4.51
C LEU A 323 14.27 -12.25 -4.69
N ASN A 324 15.58 -12.31 -4.98
CA ASN A 324 16.30 -13.59 -5.08
C ASN A 324 16.65 -14.18 -3.71
N ASP A 325 17.03 -13.32 -2.77
CA ASP A 325 17.65 -13.73 -1.50
C ASP A 325 16.63 -14.11 -0.42
N ASP A 326 17.07 -14.75 0.66
CA ASP A 326 16.20 -15.28 1.71
C ASP A 326 15.53 -14.15 2.51
N LEU A 327 14.19 -14.11 2.51
CA LEU A 327 13.42 -13.09 3.22
C LEU A 327 13.63 -13.17 4.74
N LEU A 328 13.77 -14.37 5.31
CA LEU A 328 14.00 -14.54 6.74
C LEU A 328 15.33 -13.91 7.14
N GLU A 329 16.40 -14.12 6.36
CA GLU A 329 17.70 -13.50 6.62
C GLU A 329 17.66 -11.97 6.56
N ILE A 330 16.87 -11.42 5.61
CA ILE A 330 16.65 -9.97 5.51
C ILE A 330 15.90 -9.46 6.73
N MET A 331 14.82 -10.12 7.14
CA MET A 331 14.03 -9.72 8.32
C MET A 331 14.86 -9.81 9.61
N GLU A 332 15.65 -10.87 9.77
CA GLU A 332 16.59 -11.07 10.88
C GLU A 332 17.63 -9.94 10.96
N ALA A 333 18.27 -9.63 9.83
CA ALA A 333 19.22 -8.52 9.77
C ALA A 333 18.55 -7.17 10.04
N THR A 334 17.28 -7.02 9.65
CA THR A 334 16.49 -5.82 9.89
C THR A 334 16.24 -5.61 11.38
N VAL A 335 15.72 -6.62 12.08
CA VAL A 335 15.44 -6.51 13.53
C VAL A 335 16.72 -6.36 14.36
N ASP A 336 17.83 -6.95 13.91
CA ASP A 336 19.13 -6.87 14.57
C ASP A 336 19.92 -5.58 14.28
N GLY A 337 19.47 -4.71 13.35
CA GLY A 337 20.23 -3.51 13.00
C GLY A 337 21.50 -3.77 12.19
N ARG A 338 21.49 -4.83 11.35
CA ARG A 338 22.63 -5.33 10.56
C ARG A 338 22.34 -5.34 9.05
N LEU A 339 21.37 -4.56 8.58
CA LEU A 339 20.91 -4.60 7.19
C LEU A 339 22.00 -4.18 6.20
N SER A 340 22.94 -3.32 6.59
CA SER A 340 24.10 -2.95 5.77
C SER A 340 25.06 -4.09 5.47
N SER A 341 24.99 -5.20 6.21
CA SER A 341 25.95 -6.31 6.11
C SER A 341 25.47 -7.48 5.24
N ILE A 342 24.20 -7.49 4.84
CA ILE A 342 23.64 -8.56 4.03
C ILE A 342 23.79 -8.27 2.54
N LYS A 343 23.89 -9.33 1.75
CA LYS A 343 23.81 -9.25 0.30
C LYS A 343 22.36 -9.47 -0.12
N TYR A 344 21.92 -8.69 -1.09
CA TYR A 344 20.60 -8.84 -1.69
C TYR A 344 20.64 -8.46 -3.16
N SER A 345 19.72 -9.02 -3.93
CA SER A 345 19.59 -8.81 -5.36
C SER A 345 18.14 -9.04 -5.81
N PHE A 346 17.80 -8.38 -6.92
CA PHE A 346 16.50 -8.52 -7.57
C PHE A 346 16.63 -9.09 -8.98
N LYS A 347 15.60 -9.79 -9.44
CA LYS A 347 15.50 -10.34 -10.80
C LYS A 347 15.40 -9.20 -11.82
N ARG A 348 16.53 -8.83 -12.43
CA ARG A 348 16.62 -7.69 -13.36
C ARG A 348 15.92 -7.91 -14.70
N SER A 349 15.74 -9.15 -15.16
CA SER A 349 15.13 -9.43 -16.47
C SER A 349 13.68 -9.92 -16.38
N ALA A 350 13.14 -10.05 -15.17
CA ALA A 350 11.80 -10.59 -14.97
C ALA A 350 10.74 -9.48 -14.98
N VAL A 351 9.55 -9.85 -15.41
CA VAL A 351 8.31 -9.10 -15.22
C VAL A 351 7.45 -9.89 -14.25
N ALA A 352 6.87 -9.20 -13.26
CA ALA A 352 5.78 -9.78 -12.47
C ALA A 352 4.53 -8.93 -12.60
N ILE A 353 3.40 -9.62 -12.76
CA ILE A 353 2.05 -9.05 -12.81
C ILE A 353 1.24 -9.77 -11.74
N SER A 354 0.62 -9.02 -10.85
CA SER A 354 -0.40 -9.51 -9.93
C SER A 354 -1.76 -8.92 -10.30
N LYS A 355 -2.82 -9.69 -10.08
CA LYS A 355 -4.20 -9.25 -10.29
C LYS A 355 -5.09 -9.79 -9.19
N ALA A 356 -5.85 -8.91 -8.56
CA ALA A 356 -6.86 -9.27 -7.60
C ALA A 356 -8.15 -9.71 -8.32
N VAL A 357 -8.78 -10.75 -7.78
CA VAL A 357 -10.13 -11.16 -8.11
C VAL A 357 -11.02 -10.87 -6.91
N ALA A 358 -12.05 -10.06 -7.12
CA ALA A 358 -13.01 -9.68 -6.09
C ALA A 358 -14.43 -10.07 -6.51
N PRO A 359 -15.33 -10.37 -5.56
CA PRO A 359 -16.77 -10.46 -5.84
C PRO A 359 -17.35 -9.08 -6.17
N MET A 360 -18.26 -9.02 -7.14
CA MET A 360 -19.00 -7.80 -7.45
C MET A 360 -19.69 -7.26 -6.18
N GLY A 361 -19.60 -5.94 -5.98
CA GLY A 361 -20.00 -5.26 -4.74
C GLY A 361 -18.81 -4.64 -4.00
N TYR A 362 -17.61 -5.23 -4.09
CA TYR A 362 -16.38 -4.55 -3.67
C TYR A 362 -16.14 -3.28 -4.52
N PRO A 363 -15.62 -2.17 -3.96
CA PRO A 363 -15.22 -1.98 -2.55
C PRO A 363 -16.31 -1.43 -1.61
N HIS A 364 -17.40 -0.88 -2.15
CA HIS A 364 -18.37 -0.11 -1.35
C HIS A 364 -19.50 -0.97 -0.76
N ASN A 365 -20.03 -1.92 -1.53
CA ASN A 365 -21.16 -2.77 -1.14
C ASN A 365 -20.66 -4.13 -0.63
N ARG A 366 -19.87 -4.11 0.46
CA ARG A 366 -19.19 -5.30 1.00
C ARG A 366 -20.14 -6.41 1.44
N ASP A 367 -21.34 -6.05 1.90
CA ASP A 367 -22.34 -7.04 2.32
C ASP A 367 -22.89 -7.84 1.13
N LEU A 368 -23.08 -7.20 -0.03
CA LEU A 368 -23.43 -7.90 -1.27
C LEU A 368 -22.30 -8.81 -1.74
N ALA A 369 -21.05 -8.43 -1.46
CA ALA A 369 -19.85 -9.17 -1.84
C ALA A 369 -19.50 -10.31 -0.87
N ARG A 370 -20.15 -10.42 0.30
CA ARG A 370 -19.87 -11.45 1.33
C ARG A 370 -20.67 -12.74 1.07
N GLY A 371 -20.11 -13.88 1.49
CA GLY A 371 -20.77 -15.19 1.47
C GLY A 371 -20.89 -15.81 0.09
N ARG A 372 -20.20 -15.26 -0.92
CA ARG A 372 -20.28 -15.75 -2.31
C ARG A 372 -19.37 -16.95 -2.49
N SER A 373 -19.86 -17.94 -3.22
CA SER A 373 -19.12 -19.17 -3.46
C SER A 373 -18.10 -18.94 -4.57
N ILE A 374 -16.85 -19.35 -4.36
CA ILE A 374 -15.84 -19.35 -5.41
C ILE A 374 -15.18 -20.73 -5.52
N THR A 375 -14.85 -21.10 -6.74
CA THR A 375 -14.08 -22.30 -7.08
C THR A 375 -12.78 -21.87 -7.72
N ILE A 376 -11.69 -22.47 -7.27
CA ILE A 376 -10.33 -22.14 -7.72
C ILE A 376 -9.62 -23.45 -8.04
N ASP A 377 -9.30 -23.66 -9.32
CA ASP A 377 -8.46 -24.78 -9.75
C ASP A 377 -6.98 -24.43 -9.59
N ILE A 378 -6.49 -24.53 -8.35
CA ILE A 378 -5.13 -24.13 -7.96
C ILE A 378 -4.08 -24.95 -8.73
N ASP A 379 -4.31 -26.25 -8.91
CA ASP A 379 -3.38 -27.13 -9.61
C ASP A 379 -3.23 -26.74 -11.08
N ARG A 380 -4.34 -26.39 -11.74
CA ARG A 380 -4.29 -25.90 -13.11
C ARG A 380 -3.59 -24.55 -13.20
N ILE A 381 -3.87 -23.63 -12.29
CA ILE A 381 -3.23 -22.30 -12.23
C ILE A 381 -1.70 -22.44 -12.06
N ARG A 382 -1.25 -23.32 -11.16
CA ARG A 382 0.18 -23.62 -10.96
C ARG A 382 0.82 -24.26 -12.19
N LYS A 383 0.14 -25.21 -12.84
CA LYS A 383 0.62 -25.82 -14.11
C LYS A 383 0.77 -24.78 -15.23
N LEU A 384 -0.01 -23.71 -15.21
CA LEU A 384 0.13 -22.57 -16.13
C LEU A 384 1.22 -21.58 -15.71
N GLY A 385 1.86 -21.79 -14.56
CA GLY A 385 2.99 -20.98 -14.08
C GLY A 385 2.58 -19.73 -13.29
N CYS A 386 1.42 -19.75 -12.64
CA CYS A 386 0.98 -18.70 -11.72
C CYS A 386 0.84 -19.23 -10.29
N GLU A 387 0.93 -18.34 -9.31
CA GLU A 387 0.59 -18.62 -7.91
C GLU A 387 -0.68 -17.90 -7.49
N VAL A 388 -1.41 -18.47 -6.52
CA VAL A 388 -2.64 -17.90 -5.97
C VAL A 388 -2.43 -17.55 -4.50
N TYR A 389 -2.69 -16.29 -4.16
CA TYR A 389 -2.65 -15.78 -2.81
C TYR A 389 -4.07 -15.46 -2.33
N PHE A 390 -4.58 -16.27 -1.40
CA PHE A 390 -5.84 -16.00 -0.71
C PHE A 390 -5.78 -14.69 0.08
N GLY A 391 -6.83 -13.87 -0.06
CA GLY A 391 -7.07 -12.66 0.71
C GLY A 391 -8.32 -12.83 1.58
N SER A 392 -9.40 -12.13 1.23
CA SER A 392 -10.64 -12.05 2.02
C SER A 392 -11.59 -13.21 1.72
N VAL A 393 -11.19 -14.41 2.13
CA VAL A 393 -11.89 -15.66 1.84
C VAL A 393 -11.58 -16.74 2.89
N ILE A 394 -12.55 -17.63 3.13
CA ILE A 394 -12.42 -18.81 3.99
C ILE A 394 -12.79 -20.07 3.21
N GLU A 395 -12.37 -21.23 3.70
CA GLU A 395 -12.74 -22.54 3.15
C GLU A 395 -13.80 -23.19 4.06
N GLU A 396 -14.98 -23.49 3.52
CA GLU A 396 -16.11 -24.11 4.20
C GLU A 396 -16.68 -25.22 3.29
N ASP A 397 -16.80 -26.45 3.82
CA ASP A 397 -17.33 -27.61 3.09
C ASP A 397 -16.69 -27.88 1.73
N GLY A 398 -15.37 -27.64 1.62
CA GLY A 398 -14.60 -27.82 0.37
C GLY A 398 -14.86 -26.75 -0.69
N LEU A 399 -15.59 -25.68 -0.35
CA LEU A 399 -15.80 -24.50 -1.17
C LEU A 399 -15.16 -23.28 -0.51
N TYR A 400 -14.78 -22.30 -1.32
CA TYR A 400 -14.30 -21.04 -0.80
C TYR A 400 -15.44 -20.03 -0.71
N LYS A 401 -15.52 -19.28 0.40
CA LYS A 401 -16.54 -18.25 0.66
C LYS A 401 -15.91 -16.89 0.86
N THR A 402 -16.38 -15.90 0.11
CA THR A 402 -15.86 -14.53 0.17
C THR A 402 -16.26 -13.81 1.45
N LEU A 403 -15.38 -12.95 1.98
CA LEU A 403 -15.66 -12.11 3.17
C LEU A 403 -16.00 -10.65 2.83
N GLY A 404 -16.20 -10.34 1.54
CA GLY A 404 -16.64 -9.02 1.07
C GLY A 404 -15.50 -8.06 0.72
N SER A 405 -14.30 -8.56 0.45
CA SER A 405 -13.18 -7.82 -0.15
C SER A 405 -12.52 -8.65 -1.26
N ARG A 406 -11.34 -8.24 -1.74
CA ARG A 406 -10.51 -9.01 -2.69
C ARG A 406 -10.36 -10.44 -2.18
N ALA A 407 -10.87 -11.41 -2.95
CA ALA A 407 -10.95 -12.79 -2.50
C ALA A 407 -9.60 -13.49 -2.64
N VAL A 408 -8.98 -13.34 -3.81
CA VAL A 408 -7.65 -13.89 -4.11
C VAL A 408 -6.87 -12.95 -5.02
N GLU A 409 -5.56 -13.12 -5.04
CA GLU A 409 -4.65 -12.44 -5.94
C GLU A 409 -3.83 -13.48 -6.70
N VAL A 410 -3.79 -13.37 -8.02
CA VAL A 410 -2.99 -14.24 -8.88
C VAL A 410 -1.71 -13.52 -9.23
N LEU A 411 -0.58 -14.20 -9.13
CA LEU A 411 0.73 -13.69 -9.51
C LEU A 411 1.30 -14.51 -10.66
N ALA A 412 1.73 -13.84 -11.73
CA ALA A 412 2.51 -14.45 -12.80
C ALA A 412 3.88 -13.78 -12.89
N VAL A 413 4.91 -14.58 -13.21
CA VAL A 413 6.25 -14.11 -13.52
C VAL A 413 6.63 -14.59 -14.93
N GLY A 414 7.26 -13.73 -15.71
CA GLY A 414 7.74 -14.04 -17.06
C GLY A 414 8.86 -13.11 -17.51
N ASN A 415 9.27 -13.19 -18.76
CA ASN A 415 10.39 -12.40 -19.29
C ASN A 415 9.93 -11.10 -19.97
N THR A 416 8.68 -11.06 -20.41
CA THR A 416 8.09 -9.88 -21.07
C THR A 416 6.70 -9.60 -20.53
N TYR A 417 6.24 -8.35 -20.66
CA TYR A 417 4.87 -7.99 -20.29
C TYR A 417 3.83 -8.79 -21.05
N ARG A 418 3.98 -8.95 -22.37
CA ARG A 418 3.02 -9.68 -23.21
C ARG A 418 2.85 -11.12 -22.74
N GLU A 419 3.95 -11.85 -22.60
CA GLU A 419 3.93 -13.25 -22.16
C GLU A 419 3.31 -13.38 -20.75
N THR A 420 3.73 -12.51 -19.83
CA THR A 420 3.27 -12.55 -18.43
C THR A 420 1.78 -12.20 -18.33
N TYR A 421 1.31 -11.26 -19.15
CA TYR A 421 -0.07 -10.83 -19.27
C TYR A 421 -0.98 -11.97 -19.79
N GLU A 422 -0.59 -12.59 -20.90
CA GLU A 422 -1.35 -13.70 -21.48
C GLU A 422 -1.43 -14.88 -20.49
N LYS A 423 -0.31 -15.16 -19.80
CA LYS A 423 -0.24 -16.19 -18.75
C LYS A 423 -1.23 -15.92 -17.61
N ILE A 424 -1.21 -14.72 -17.03
CA ILE A 424 -2.08 -14.42 -15.89
C ILE A 424 -3.57 -14.40 -16.26
N GLU A 425 -3.95 -13.90 -17.44
CA GLU A 425 -5.35 -13.94 -17.89
C GLU A 425 -5.85 -15.38 -18.08
N ASN A 426 -5.01 -16.26 -18.64
CA ASN A 426 -5.32 -17.69 -18.74
C ASN A 426 -5.48 -18.35 -17.36
N CYS A 427 -4.66 -17.96 -16.38
CA CYS A 427 -4.77 -18.43 -15.01
C CYS A 427 -6.08 -17.96 -14.34
N ILE A 428 -6.45 -16.69 -14.48
CA ILE A 428 -7.66 -16.11 -13.85
C ILE A 428 -8.94 -16.77 -14.37
N ALA A 429 -8.97 -17.25 -15.61
CA ALA A 429 -10.11 -17.99 -16.18
C ALA A 429 -10.47 -19.29 -15.40
N HIS A 430 -9.57 -19.77 -14.53
CA HIS A 430 -9.77 -20.91 -13.65
C HIS A 430 -10.30 -20.54 -12.25
N ILE A 431 -10.61 -19.26 -12.03
CA ILE A 431 -11.29 -18.76 -10.83
C ILE A 431 -12.73 -18.44 -11.24
N LYS A 432 -13.68 -19.16 -10.65
CA LYS A 432 -15.09 -19.08 -11.03
C LYS A 432 -15.97 -18.93 -9.80
N SER A 433 -17.17 -18.44 -10.03
CA SER A 433 -18.24 -18.43 -9.04
C SER A 433 -19.49 -18.98 -9.73
N PRO A 434 -20.20 -19.95 -9.12
CA PRO A 434 -21.40 -20.53 -9.72
C PRO A 434 -22.59 -19.58 -9.69
N ASP A 435 -22.62 -18.65 -8.72
CA ASP A 435 -23.81 -17.89 -8.34
C ASP A 435 -23.57 -16.38 -8.23
N TRP A 436 -22.36 -15.90 -8.52
CA TRP A 436 -22.02 -14.48 -8.37
C TRP A 436 -21.01 -14.00 -9.41
N GLN A 437 -21.12 -12.73 -9.81
CA GLN A 437 -20.12 -12.14 -10.70
C GLN A 437 -18.82 -11.87 -9.94
N LEU A 438 -17.70 -12.31 -10.53
CA LEU A 438 -16.36 -11.92 -10.11
C LEU A 438 -15.85 -10.82 -11.03
N ILE A 439 -15.03 -9.94 -10.46
CA ILE A 439 -14.36 -8.83 -11.15
C ILE A 439 -12.86 -8.93 -10.97
N HIS A 440 -12.13 -8.68 -12.05
CA HIS A 440 -10.69 -8.43 -12.07
C HIS A 440 -10.43 -7.42 -13.18
N ARG A 441 -9.34 -6.64 -13.06
CA ARG A 441 -8.96 -5.72 -14.14
C ARG A 441 -8.19 -6.44 -15.24
N ARG A 442 -8.76 -6.43 -16.44
CA ARG A 442 -8.15 -7.07 -17.61
C ARG A 442 -7.00 -6.26 -18.15
N ASP A 443 -7.04 -4.94 -18.06
CA ASP A 443 -6.04 -4.07 -18.66
C ASP A 443 -4.69 -4.00 -17.91
N ILE A 444 -4.63 -4.44 -16.65
CA ILE A 444 -3.39 -4.47 -15.85
C ILE A 444 -2.32 -5.33 -16.56
N GLY A 445 -1.17 -4.72 -16.85
CA GLY A 445 -0.06 -5.35 -17.58
C GLY A 445 -0.29 -5.52 -19.09
N SER A 446 -1.42 -5.05 -19.62
CA SER A 446 -1.67 -5.04 -21.06
C SER A 446 -0.75 -4.05 -21.77
N ARG A 447 -0.50 -4.30 -23.05
CA ARG A 447 0.29 -3.40 -23.90
C ARG A 447 -0.30 -1.99 -23.92
N GLU A 448 -1.62 -1.88 -24.04
CA GLU A 448 -2.32 -0.60 -24.13
C GLU A 448 -2.13 0.25 -22.87
N LEU A 449 -2.31 -0.34 -21.68
CA LEU A 449 -2.14 0.38 -20.43
C LEU A 449 -0.70 0.84 -20.25
N ILE A 450 0.28 -0.01 -20.56
CA ILE A 450 1.70 0.34 -20.47
C ILE A 450 2.04 1.50 -21.41
N GLU A 451 1.62 1.45 -22.68
CA GLU A 451 1.84 2.53 -23.65
C GLU A 451 1.19 3.85 -23.19
N ARG A 452 -0.01 3.77 -22.60
CA ARG A 452 -0.70 4.93 -22.01
C ARG A 452 0.13 5.53 -20.87
N ARG A 453 0.67 4.72 -19.95
CA ARG A 453 1.51 5.19 -18.83
C ARG A 453 2.80 5.82 -19.31
N VAL A 454 3.49 5.23 -20.28
CA VAL A 454 4.71 5.81 -20.86
C VAL A 454 4.43 7.18 -21.44
N LYS A 455 3.39 7.31 -22.27
CA LYS A 455 3.02 8.59 -22.90
C LYS A 455 2.63 9.66 -21.88
N GLU A 456 1.90 9.29 -20.83
CA GLU A 456 1.52 10.19 -19.75
C GLU A 456 2.76 10.67 -18.97
N ALA A 457 3.67 9.75 -18.62
CA ALA A 457 4.92 10.04 -17.93
C ALA A 457 5.84 10.96 -18.75
N GLU A 458 5.98 10.73 -20.05
CA GLU A 458 6.77 11.61 -20.94
C GLU A 458 6.20 13.04 -20.98
N ARG A 459 4.87 13.17 -21.02
CA ARG A 459 4.21 14.48 -21.06
C ARG A 459 4.48 15.27 -19.78
N VAL A 460 4.29 14.67 -18.62
CA VAL A 460 4.56 15.35 -17.34
C VAL A 460 6.06 15.60 -17.13
N ARG A 461 6.91 14.69 -17.61
CA ARG A 461 8.37 14.81 -17.55
C ARG A 461 8.92 16.00 -18.30
N ALA A 462 8.45 16.21 -19.53
CA ALA A 462 8.82 17.39 -20.31
C ALA A 462 8.50 18.69 -19.56
N VAL A 463 7.34 18.75 -18.89
CA VAL A 463 6.92 19.92 -18.13
C VAL A 463 7.78 20.12 -16.88
N TYR A 464 7.96 19.09 -16.04
CA TYR A 464 8.68 19.30 -14.77
C TYR A 464 10.16 19.59 -15.00
N LYS A 465 10.81 18.94 -15.99
CA LYS A 465 12.22 19.22 -16.32
C LYS A 465 12.39 20.66 -16.80
N TRP A 466 11.46 21.15 -17.65
CA TRP A 466 11.45 22.55 -18.08
C TRP A 466 11.23 23.53 -16.91
N ARG A 467 10.29 23.24 -16.00
CA ARG A 467 10.06 24.09 -14.82
C ARG A 467 11.30 24.16 -13.93
N ARG A 468 11.93 23.01 -13.64
CA ARG A 468 13.14 22.93 -12.81
C ARG A 468 14.31 23.72 -13.43
N SER A 469 14.53 23.61 -14.75
CA SER A 469 15.61 24.34 -15.43
C SER A 469 15.43 25.87 -15.44
N HIS A 470 14.20 26.36 -15.27
CA HIS A 470 13.87 27.79 -15.19
C HIS A 470 13.63 28.28 -13.75
N GLY A 471 13.89 27.44 -12.74
CA GLY A 471 13.65 27.79 -11.33
C GLY A 471 12.18 28.01 -10.96
N LEU A 472 11.25 27.48 -11.76
CA LEU A 472 9.81 27.59 -11.53
C LEU A 472 9.30 26.53 -10.56
N GLY A 473 8.17 26.81 -9.90
CA GLY A 473 7.55 25.88 -8.94
C GLY A 473 8.18 25.89 -7.55
N ARG A 474 8.99 26.91 -7.24
CA ARG A 474 9.63 27.09 -5.93
C ARG A 474 8.70 27.69 -4.88
N VAL A 475 7.75 28.53 -5.28
CA VAL A 475 6.83 29.20 -4.34
C VAL A 475 5.42 29.13 -4.91
N ARG A 476 4.46 28.79 -4.05
CA ARG A 476 3.03 28.89 -4.31
C ARG A 476 2.41 29.79 -3.24
N ILE A 477 1.51 30.67 -3.65
CA ILE A 477 0.77 31.56 -2.75
C ILE A 477 -0.70 31.18 -2.83
N ASP A 478 -1.27 30.76 -1.71
CA ASP A 478 -2.71 30.55 -1.56
C ASP A 478 -3.31 31.73 -0.79
N TRP A 479 -4.41 32.27 -1.31
CA TRP A 479 -5.14 33.35 -0.68
C TRP A 479 -6.63 32.99 -0.61
N VAL A 480 -7.20 33.09 0.59
CA VAL A 480 -8.63 32.93 0.84
C VAL A 480 -9.21 34.32 1.06
N PRO A 481 -10.28 34.73 0.35
CA PRO A 481 -10.92 36.02 0.59
C PRO A 481 -11.29 36.20 2.07
N GLY A 482 -10.78 37.25 2.72
CA GLY A 482 -10.98 37.53 4.15
C GLY A 482 -10.08 36.74 5.11
N GLY A 483 -9.18 35.89 4.61
CA GLY A 483 -8.20 35.14 5.40
C GLY A 483 -6.75 35.58 5.16
N GLU A 484 -5.82 34.92 5.86
CA GLU A 484 -4.38 35.16 5.71
C GLU A 484 -3.83 34.55 4.40
N ILE A 485 -2.80 35.21 3.85
CA ILE A 485 -2.03 34.69 2.72
C ILE A 485 -1.12 33.56 3.23
N THR A 486 -1.22 32.38 2.61
CA THR A 486 -0.32 31.25 2.90
C THR A 486 0.72 31.14 1.79
N VAL A 487 2.00 31.14 2.16
CA VAL A 487 3.12 30.95 1.23
C VAL A 487 3.69 29.55 1.45
N TYR A 488 3.63 28.73 0.41
CA TYR A 488 4.24 27.42 0.34
C TYR A 488 5.57 27.52 -0.41
N ASP A 489 6.67 27.36 0.33
CA ASP A 489 8.02 27.35 -0.22
C ASP A 489 8.50 25.92 -0.44
N TYR A 490 8.64 25.54 -1.71
CA TYR A 490 9.05 24.24 -2.20
C TYR A 490 10.57 24.14 -2.42
N THR A 491 11.34 25.17 -2.08
CA THR A 491 12.81 25.10 -2.11
C THR A 491 13.40 24.07 -1.17
#